data_AF-A0A1G9RJW0-F1
#
_entry.id   AF-A0A1G9RJW0-F1
#
_cell.length_a   1.000
_cell.length_b   1.000
_cell.length_c   1.000
_cell.angle_alpha   90.00
_cell.angle_beta   90.00
_cell.angle_gamma   90.00
#
_symmetry.space_group_name_H-M   'P 1'
#
loop_
_entity.id
_entity.type
_entity.pdbx_description
1 polymer ?
#
loop_
_entity_poly.entity_id
_entity_poly.type
_entity_poly.pdbx_seq_one_letter_code
_entity_poly.pdbx_strand_id
1 'polypeptide(L)'
;MKNIYPTSDKIIISIVSTKSGMGKTTLVESLIKKFTQKGYRVGALKHDAHKFEVDKKGKDSYKFAKAGALEVVLASKEKIALMKSLNEEERIDNIVKLFNDVDIIFTEGFKNNNFPKIEVHRKSVDNKFLFNDEKFEKGTFLALATDENVEGILNLDLNNLEEIVSFIESFIFKNQQLQKENQKNILIDYKYDDVYKKPIIKIEKEHVKYIEEDIIGEYPLSLILNKNYHSTFLCTPRDIKPLIVGFLATKGHIKNKNDIKKIEVNELESIVNVEISNEGHTSLNKEMIFLNPLNYIECEKVENNSVSIEIETIYEIMNKNLNSSKLFKDTGGVHSVSIFNQNKAVITCEDVARHNAMDKAIGHCILEGINLEDKIILVSGRISLEMMLKAAKMQIPVIISKSAPTNLSIELANKLNITLIGFVRGERMNIYTNPQRVLIKV
;
A
#
# COMPACT_ATOMS: atom_id res chain seq x y z
N MET A 1 -16.58 -36.03 4.93
CA MET A 1 -16.06 -35.29 3.77
C MET A 1 -15.05 -34.28 4.29
N LYS A 2 -13.77 -34.45 3.97
CA LYS A 2 -12.72 -33.48 4.32
C LYS A 2 -12.95 -32.22 3.48
N ASN A 3 -12.97 -31.04 4.11
CA ASN A 3 -12.93 -29.77 3.39
C ASN A 3 -11.57 -29.65 2.66
N ILE A 4 -11.61 -29.55 1.33
CA ILE A 4 -10.42 -29.49 0.44
C ILE A 4 -10.26 -28.06 -0.12
N TYR A 5 -10.45 -27.04 0.72
CA TYR A 5 -10.18 -25.65 0.34
C TYR A 5 -9.32 -24.98 1.41
N PRO A 6 -8.08 -24.56 1.11
CA PRO A 6 -7.34 -23.64 1.97
C PRO A 6 -7.90 -22.24 1.72
N THR A 7 -8.95 -21.85 2.44
CA THR A 7 -9.41 -20.45 2.45
C THR A 7 -8.48 -19.65 3.34
N SER A 8 -7.57 -18.89 2.73
CA SER A 8 -6.59 -18.05 3.42
C SER A 8 -7.23 -16.75 3.92
N ASP A 9 -7.92 -16.83 5.05
CA ASP A 9 -7.99 -15.77 6.06
C ASP A 9 -8.29 -16.43 7.41
N LYS A 10 -7.32 -16.37 8.32
CA LYS A 10 -7.48 -16.92 9.67
C LYS A 10 -8.29 -15.92 10.49
N ILE A 11 -9.32 -16.39 11.20
CA ILE A 11 -10.12 -15.50 12.04
C ILE A 11 -9.40 -15.27 13.36
N ILE A 12 -9.25 -14.02 13.78
CA ILE A 12 -8.56 -13.67 15.03
C ILE A 12 -9.58 -13.01 15.96
N ILE A 13 -9.72 -13.55 17.18
CA ILE A 13 -10.59 -12.99 18.21
C ILE A 13 -9.76 -12.72 19.46
N SER A 14 -9.76 -11.46 19.87
CA SER A 14 -9.07 -10.99 21.06
C SER A 14 -9.99 -11.04 22.27
N ILE A 15 -9.57 -11.78 23.30
CA ILE A 15 -10.23 -11.80 24.61
C ILE A 15 -9.49 -10.83 25.53
N VAL A 16 -10.16 -9.73 25.89
CA VAL A 16 -9.56 -8.61 26.62
C VAL A 16 -10.32 -8.33 27.92
N SER A 17 -9.67 -7.65 28.87
CA SER A 17 -10.32 -7.20 30.12
C SER A 17 -9.51 -6.10 30.76
N THR A 18 -10.13 -5.30 31.63
CA THR A 18 -9.44 -4.21 32.33
C THR A 18 -8.33 -4.71 33.26
N LYS A 19 -8.59 -5.79 34.02
CA LYS A 19 -7.68 -6.33 35.04
C LYS A 19 -7.41 -7.83 34.88
N SER A 20 -6.38 -8.33 35.55
CA SER A 20 -6.19 -9.77 35.76
C SER A 20 -7.31 -10.31 36.68
N GLY A 21 -7.61 -11.60 36.58
CA GLY A 21 -8.65 -12.24 37.41
C GLY A 21 -10.10 -12.10 36.92
N MET A 22 -10.37 -11.48 35.76
CA MET A 22 -11.73 -11.41 35.18
C MET A 22 -12.24 -12.77 34.62
N GLY A 23 -11.36 -13.77 34.50
CA GLY A 23 -11.71 -15.08 33.90
C GLY A 23 -11.36 -15.22 32.41
N LYS A 24 -10.54 -14.32 31.85
CA LYS A 24 -10.08 -14.41 30.44
C LYS A 24 -9.47 -15.76 30.10
N THR A 25 -8.47 -16.21 30.85
CA THR A 25 -7.76 -17.48 30.60
C THR A 25 -8.75 -18.65 30.62
N THR A 26 -9.64 -18.67 31.61
CA THR A 26 -10.69 -19.69 31.74
C THR A 26 -11.65 -19.70 30.55
N LEU A 27 -12.05 -18.52 30.07
CA LEU A 27 -12.90 -18.40 28.88
C LEU A 27 -12.15 -18.87 27.63
N VAL A 28 -10.91 -18.43 27.41
CA VAL A 28 -10.08 -18.82 26.27
C VAL A 28 -9.86 -20.34 26.23
N GLU A 29 -9.52 -20.96 27.36
CA GLU A 29 -9.38 -22.43 27.46
C GLU A 29 -10.69 -23.15 27.10
N SER A 30 -11.82 -22.64 27.59
CA SER A 30 -13.15 -23.22 27.33
C SER A 30 -13.54 -23.08 25.85
N LEU A 31 -13.24 -21.94 25.23
CA LEU A 31 -13.44 -21.69 23.81
C LEU A 31 -12.56 -22.62 22.96
N ILE A 32 -11.26 -22.72 23.26
CA ILE A 32 -10.34 -23.62 22.55
C ILE A 32 -10.88 -25.05 22.58
N LYS A 33 -11.30 -25.53 23.76
CA LYS A 33 -11.87 -26.89 23.90
C LYS A 33 -13.13 -27.07 23.05
N LYS A 34 -14.08 -26.14 23.11
CA LYS A 34 -15.36 -26.24 22.40
C LYS A 34 -15.18 -26.14 20.88
N PHE A 35 -14.36 -25.21 20.39
CA PHE A 35 -14.07 -25.06 18.96
C PHE A 35 -13.28 -26.26 18.40
N THR A 36 -12.32 -26.80 19.16
CA THR A 36 -11.61 -28.04 18.76
C THR A 36 -12.59 -29.22 18.67
N GLN A 37 -13.51 -29.38 19.63
CA GLN A 37 -14.55 -30.42 19.58
C GLN A 37 -15.48 -30.30 18.37
N LYS A 38 -15.73 -29.06 17.92
CA LYS A 38 -16.51 -28.76 16.71
C LYS A 38 -15.71 -28.92 15.41
N GLY A 39 -14.43 -29.27 15.49
CA GLY A 39 -13.58 -29.59 14.33
C GLY A 39 -12.75 -28.43 13.79
N TYR A 40 -12.72 -27.28 14.46
CA TYR A 40 -11.83 -26.16 14.10
C TYR A 40 -10.39 -26.46 14.49
N ARG A 41 -9.44 -26.04 13.64
CA ARG A 41 -8.02 -25.95 13.99
C ARG A 41 -7.81 -24.64 14.73
N VAL A 42 -7.54 -24.71 16.04
CA VAL A 42 -7.50 -23.54 16.90
C VAL A 42 -6.06 -23.17 17.26
N GLY A 43 -5.67 -21.92 16.99
CA GLY A 43 -4.47 -21.28 17.52
C GLY A 43 -4.77 -20.52 18.82
N ALA A 44 -3.77 -20.42 19.69
CA ALA A 44 -3.86 -19.63 20.91
C ALA A 44 -2.60 -18.76 21.06
N LEU A 45 -2.79 -17.49 21.33
CA LEU A 45 -1.71 -16.53 21.55
C LEU A 45 -1.91 -15.83 22.89
N LYS A 46 -0.94 -15.92 23.79
CA LYS A 46 -1.00 -15.29 25.11
C LYS A 46 0.09 -14.24 25.24
N HIS A 47 -0.28 -13.04 25.69
CA HIS A 47 0.67 -12.03 26.14
C HIS A 47 1.07 -12.33 27.58
N ASP A 48 2.38 -12.32 27.85
CA ASP A 48 2.93 -12.28 29.20
C ASP A 48 3.77 -11.01 29.35
N ALA A 49 3.44 -10.18 30.33
CA ALA A 49 4.14 -8.92 30.58
C ALA A 49 5.49 -9.11 31.28
N HIS A 50 5.84 -10.34 31.66
CA HIS A 50 7.11 -10.68 32.29
C HIS A 50 8.07 -11.39 31.34
N LYS A 51 9.38 -11.27 31.57
CA LYS A 51 10.39 -12.07 30.89
C LYS A 51 10.15 -13.55 31.22
N PHE A 52 9.84 -14.36 30.21
CA PHE A 52 9.67 -15.80 30.35
C PHE A 52 10.83 -16.55 29.67
N GLU A 53 11.38 -17.56 30.33
CA GLU A 53 12.33 -18.49 29.73
C GLU A 53 11.59 -19.78 29.32
N VAL A 54 11.59 -20.08 28.02
CA VAL A 54 10.99 -21.31 27.47
C VAL A 54 12.00 -22.46 27.49
N ASP A 55 13.28 -22.15 27.30
CA ASP A 55 14.36 -23.10 27.24
C ASP A 55 15.06 -23.28 28.60
N LYS A 56 15.70 -24.44 28.79
CA LYS A 56 16.39 -24.75 30.04
C LYS A 56 17.88 -24.51 29.90
N LYS A 57 18.44 -23.73 30.83
CA LYS A 57 19.88 -23.48 30.93
C LYS A 57 20.68 -24.78 30.83
N GLY A 58 21.59 -24.85 29.85
CA GLY A 58 22.46 -26.00 29.59
C GLY A 58 22.00 -26.98 28.50
N LYS A 59 20.77 -26.85 27.98
CA LYS A 59 20.30 -27.59 26.79
C LYS A 59 20.77 -26.93 25.49
N ASP A 60 20.74 -27.66 24.39
CA ASP A 60 21.32 -27.22 23.12
C ASP A 60 20.64 -25.98 22.54
N SER A 61 19.31 -25.85 22.68
CA SER A 61 18.59 -24.63 22.28
C SER A 61 19.08 -23.38 23.01
N TYR A 62 19.36 -23.49 24.31
CA TYR A 62 19.91 -22.40 25.12
C TYR A 62 21.33 -22.04 24.71
N LYS A 63 22.15 -23.05 24.38
CA LYS A 63 23.51 -22.82 23.89
C LYS A 63 23.50 -22.11 22.53
N PHE A 64 22.59 -22.48 21.63
CA PHE A 64 22.47 -21.86 20.30
C PHE A 64 22.01 -20.40 20.39
N ALA A 65 20.99 -20.11 21.21
CA ALA A 65 20.56 -18.73 21.45
C ALA A 65 21.68 -17.89 22.07
N LYS A 66 22.40 -18.42 23.08
CA LYS A 66 23.57 -17.74 23.67
C LYS A 66 24.74 -17.54 22.72
N ALA A 67 24.89 -18.40 21.72
CA ALA A 67 25.89 -18.26 20.68
C ALA A 67 25.54 -17.16 19.65
N GLY A 68 24.34 -16.57 19.74
CA GLY A 68 23.90 -15.46 18.89
C GLY A 68 22.85 -15.84 17.83
N ALA A 69 22.28 -17.05 17.88
CA ALA A 69 21.18 -17.40 16.99
C ALA A 69 19.93 -16.58 17.33
N LEU A 70 19.42 -15.81 16.35
CA LEU A 70 18.18 -15.02 16.50
C LEU A 70 16.92 -15.88 16.47
N GLU A 71 16.98 -17.01 15.76
CA GLU A 71 15.89 -17.98 15.68
C GLU A 71 16.46 -19.38 15.93
N VAL A 72 15.80 -20.12 16.82
CA VAL A 72 16.15 -21.49 17.16
C VAL A 72 14.91 -22.35 16.99
N VAL A 73 15.00 -23.37 16.12
CA VAL A 73 13.92 -24.33 15.87
C VAL A 73 14.31 -25.69 16.43
N LEU A 74 13.52 -26.20 17.36
CA LEU A 74 13.59 -27.59 17.82
C LEU A 74 12.53 -28.40 17.11
N ALA A 75 12.92 -29.46 16.42
CA ALA A 75 12.01 -30.37 15.74
C ALA A 75 12.15 -31.79 16.29
N SER A 76 11.02 -32.46 16.46
CA SER A 76 10.92 -33.87 16.83
C SER A 76 9.79 -34.53 16.04
N LYS A 77 9.62 -35.85 16.21
CA LYS A 77 8.49 -36.57 15.58
C LYS A 77 7.12 -36.10 16.09
N GLU A 78 7.04 -35.52 17.29
CA GLU A 78 5.79 -35.18 17.96
C GLU A 78 5.46 -33.68 17.93
N LYS A 79 6.49 -32.82 17.90
CA LYS A 79 6.33 -31.37 18.03
C LYS A 79 7.50 -30.59 17.46
N ILE A 80 7.19 -29.36 17.06
CA ILE A 80 8.15 -28.31 16.70
C ILE A 80 8.01 -27.16 17.70
N ALA A 81 9.12 -26.61 18.16
CA ALA A 81 9.17 -25.39 18.97
C ALA A 81 10.07 -24.37 18.28
N LEU A 82 9.52 -23.19 17.98
CA LEU A 82 10.26 -22.04 17.46
C LEU A 82 10.46 -21.05 18.62
N MET A 83 11.72 -20.68 18.87
CA MET A 83 12.09 -19.61 19.78
C MET A 83 12.75 -18.50 18.98
N LYS A 84 12.23 -17.29 19.11
CA LYS A 84 12.74 -16.10 18.45
C LYS A 84 13.21 -15.10 19.49
N SER A 85 14.48 -14.74 19.45
CA SER A 85 15.05 -13.70 20.30
C SER A 85 14.70 -12.33 19.71
N LEU A 86 14.04 -11.50 20.51
CA LEU A 86 13.62 -10.16 20.12
C LEU A 86 14.41 -9.13 20.91
N ASN A 87 14.84 -8.06 20.24
CA ASN A 87 15.48 -6.91 20.89
C ASN A 87 14.44 -5.93 21.45
N GLU A 88 13.24 -5.91 20.87
CA GLU A 88 12.11 -5.06 21.24
C GLU A 88 10.80 -5.87 21.15
N GLU A 89 9.71 -5.39 21.74
CA GLU A 89 8.42 -6.07 21.71
C GLU A 89 7.85 -6.10 20.28
N GLU A 90 7.51 -7.30 19.79
CA GLU A 90 6.98 -7.50 18.43
C GLU A 90 5.48 -7.18 18.37
N ARG A 91 5.03 -6.63 17.24
CA ARG A 91 3.60 -6.34 17.04
C ARG A 91 2.80 -7.64 16.91
N ILE A 92 1.64 -7.68 17.55
CA ILE A 92 0.72 -8.84 17.47
C ILE A 92 0.39 -9.21 16.02
N ASP A 93 0.25 -8.22 15.13
CA ASP A 93 -0.01 -8.40 13.69
C ASP A 93 1.06 -9.26 12.99
N ASN A 94 2.30 -9.24 13.49
CA ASN A 94 3.38 -10.08 12.99
C ASN A 94 3.44 -11.44 13.69
N ILE A 95 3.12 -11.51 14.99
CA ILE A 95 3.13 -12.76 15.76
C ILE A 95 2.06 -13.72 15.24
N VAL A 96 0.86 -13.23 14.92
CA VAL A 96 -0.24 -14.07 14.41
C VAL A 96 0.07 -14.69 13.05
N LYS A 97 1.02 -14.13 12.27
CA LYS A 97 1.49 -14.70 10.99
C LYS A 97 2.28 -15.99 11.18
N LEU A 98 2.80 -16.26 12.38
CA LEU A 98 3.51 -17.51 12.69
C LEU A 98 2.57 -18.73 12.71
N PHE A 99 1.26 -18.51 12.87
CA PHE A 99 0.27 -19.56 12.75
C PHE A 99 0.02 -19.83 11.27
N ASN A 100 0.46 -20.98 10.75
CA ASN A 100 0.29 -21.30 9.33
C ASN A 100 -0.99 -22.10 9.03
N ASP A 101 -1.45 -22.92 9.98
CA ASP A 101 -2.41 -24.01 9.69
C ASP A 101 -3.56 -24.10 10.70
N VAL A 102 -4.17 -22.96 11.00
CA VAL A 102 -5.31 -22.81 11.92
C VAL A 102 -6.44 -22.04 11.25
N ASP A 103 -7.67 -22.32 11.65
CA ASP A 103 -8.89 -21.67 11.15
C ASP A 103 -9.25 -20.44 12.00
N ILE A 104 -8.97 -20.51 13.31
CA ILE A 104 -9.23 -19.43 14.28
C ILE A 104 -8.08 -19.30 15.27
N ILE A 105 -7.76 -18.07 15.67
CA ILE A 105 -6.79 -17.73 16.70
C ILE A 105 -7.50 -16.98 17.83
N PHE A 106 -7.42 -17.50 19.04
CA PHE A 106 -7.80 -16.76 20.25
C PHE A 106 -6.58 -16.09 20.86
N THR A 107 -6.65 -14.77 21.07
CA THR A 107 -5.56 -14.03 21.72
C THR A 107 -5.97 -13.56 23.11
N GLU A 108 -5.09 -13.69 24.10
CA GLU A 108 -5.29 -13.19 25.47
C GLU A 108 -4.24 -12.13 25.82
N GLY A 109 -4.67 -11.01 26.42
CA GLY A 109 -3.78 -10.05 27.09
C GLY A 109 -3.28 -8.89 26.23
N PHE A 110 -3.32 -9.02 24.90
CA PHE A 110 -3.03 -7.93 23.97
C PHE A 110 -4.21 -6.94 23.90
N LYS A 111 -4.26 -5.93 24.77
CA LYS A 111 -5.38 -4.96 24.77
C LYS A 111 -5.32 -3.98 23.59
N ASN A 112 -4.11 -3.58 23.20
CA ASN A 112 -3.86 -2.60 22.16
C ASN A 112 -3.62 -3.28 20.81
N ASN A 113 -4.70 -3.68 20.15
CA ASN A 113 -4.68 -4.26 18.80
C ASN A 113 -5.96 -3.85 18.06
N ASN A 114 -6.04 -4.14 16.75
CA ASN A 114 -7.22 -3.81 15.92
C ASN A 114 -8.07 -5.04 15.56
N PHE A 115 -7.78 -6.22 16.12
CA PHE A 115 -8.59 -7.42 15.91
C PHE A 115 -9.95 -7.30 16.61
N PRO A 116 -10.96 -8.03 16.12
CA PRO A 116 -12.25 -8.13 16.80
C PRO A 116 -12.10 -8.62 18.24
N LYS A 117 -12.73 -7.92 19.18
CA LYS A 117 -12.59 -8.12 20.63
C LYS A 117 -13.89 -8.58 21.28
N ILE A 118 -13.75 -9.52 22.21
CA ILE A 118 -14.76 -9.76 23.24
C ILE A 118 -14.14 -9.32 24.57
N GLU A 119 -14.75 -8.31 25.19
CA GLU A 119 -14.33 -7.85 26.51
C GLU A 119 -14.96 -8.75 27.59
N VAL A 120 -14.15 -9.19 28.54
CA VAL A 120 -14.60 -9.97 29.71
C VAL A 120 -14.66 -9.05 30.92
N HIS A 121 -15.82 -9.00 31.55
CA HIS A 121 -16.10 -8.15 32.70
C HIS A 121 -16.79 -8.93 33.81
N ARG A 122 -16.44 -8.62 35.06
CA ARG A 122 -17.15 -9.10 36.26
C ARG A 122 -17.35 -7.93 37.20
N LYS A 123 -18.60 -7.60 37.50
CA LYS A 123 -18.98 -6.49 38.38
C LYS A 123 -18.32 -6.57 39.75
N SER A 124 -18.11 -7.79 40.25
CA SER A 124 -17.47 -8.01 41.55
C SER A 124 -15.99 -7.60 41.61
N VAL A 125 -15.33 -7.35 40.47
CA VAL A 125 -13.87 -7.14 40.42
C VAL A 125 -13.48 -5.77 39.85
N ASP A 126 -14.23 -5.24 38.88
CA ASP A 126 -14.04 -3.89 38.35
C ASP A 126 -15.37 -3.28 37.91
N ASN A 127 -15.42 -1.96 37.79
CA ASN A 127 -16.59 -1.20 37.28
C ASN A 127 -16.24 -0.40 36.02
N LYS A 128 -15.11 -0.73 35.38
CA LYS A 128 -14.58 -0.02 34.21
C LYS A 128 -14.67 -0.93 33.00
N PHE A 129 -14.84 -0.30 31.84
CA PHE A 129 -14.94 -0.98 30.56
C PHE A 129 -13.91 -0.44 29.58
N LEU A 130 -13.23 -1.31 28.85
CA LEU A 130 -12.28 -0.93 27.81
C LEU A 130 -12.99 -0.33 26.61
N PHE A 131 -14.19 -0.80 26.25
CA PHE A 131 -14.95 -0.24 25.11
C PHE A 131 -15.38 1.23 25.32
N ASN A 132 -15.38 1.71 26.56
CA ASN A 132 -15.65 3.12 26.90
C ASN A 132 -14.40 3.99 26.96
N ASP A 133 -13.20 3.42 26.93
CA ASP A 133 -11.94 4.16 26.99
C ASP A 133 -11.58 4.64 25.58
N GLU A 134 -11.41 5.96 25.41
CA GLU A 134 -11.08 6.62 24.14
C GLU A 134 -9.76 6.15 23.52
N LYS A 135 -8.91 5.47 24.29
CA LYS A 135 -7.66 4.87 23.79
C LYS A 135 -7.88 3.69 22.86
N PHE A 136 -9.06 3.06 22.89
CA PHE A 136 -9.37 1.90 22.06
C PHE A 136 -10.37 2.25 20.97
N GLU A 137 -10.19 1.66 19.79
CA GLU A 137 -11.12 1.84 18.69
C GLU A 137 -12.44 1.10 18.98
N LYS A 138 -13.51 1.85 19.25
CA LYS A 138 -14.84 1.32 19.60
C LYS A 138 -15.35 0.29 18.60
N GLY A 139 -15.08 0.48 17.31
CA GLY A 139 -15.50 -0.44 16.24
C GLY A 139 -14.89 -1.84 16.34
N THR A 140 -13.84 -2.04 17.15
CA THR A 140 -13.20 -3.35 17.31
C THR A 140 -13.88 -4.23 18.37
N PHE A 141 -14.74 -3.68 19.23
CA PHE A 141 -15.43 -4.45 20.27
C PHE A 141 -16.71 -5.07 19.72
N LEU A 142 -16.73 -6.40 19.61
CA LEU A 142 -17.88 -7.17 19.13
C LEU A 142 -18.95 -7.32 20.22
N ALA A 143 -18.53 -7.61 21.45
CA ALA A 143 -19.41 -7.89 22.57
C ALA A 143 -18.69 -7.76 23.92
N LEU A 144 -19.49 -7.67 24.98
CA LEU A 144 -19.09 -7.71 26.38
C LEU A 144 -19.62 -9.00 27.02
N ALA A 145 -18.73 -9.92 27.39
CA ALA A 145 -19.06 -11.10 28.19
C ALA A 145 -19.04 -10.71 29.68
N THR A 146 -20.21 -10.60 30.30
CA THR A 146 -20.38 -10.00 31.64
C THR A 146 -21.44 -10.71 32.49
N ASP A 147 -21.42 -10.44 33.80
CA ASP A 147 -22.40 -10.90 34.79
C ASP A 147 -23.42 -9.81 35.20
N GLU A 148 -23.41 -8.67 34.51
CA GLU A 148 -24.37 -7.58 34.67
C GLU A 148 -24.85 -7.02 33.32
N ASN A 149 -25.95 -6.27 33.32
CA ASN A 149 -26.45 -5.63 32.11
C ASN A 149 -25.80 -4.25 31.91
N VAL A 150 -25.15 -4.03 30.76
CA VAL A 150 -24.42 -2.80 30.43
C VAL A 150 -24.92 -2.22 29.11
N GLU A 151 -25.35 -0.96 29.10
CA GLU A 151 -25.80 -0.32 27.86
C GLU A 151 -24.64 0.05 26.92
N GLY A 152 -24.93 0.13 25.62
CA GLY A 152 -23.99 0.64 24.60
C GLY A 152 -23.12 -0.41 23.90
N ILE A 153 -23.23 -1.69 24.29
CA ILE A 153 -22.58 -2.83 23.62
C ILE A 153 -23.44 -4.09 23.73
N LEU A 154 -23.26 -5.05 22.83
CA LEU A 154 -23.90 -6.36 22.95
C LEU A 154 -23.39 -7.08 24.20
N ASN A 155 -24.30 -7.51 25.08
CA ASN A 155 -23.96 -8.28 26.28
C ASN A 155 -24.11 -9.77 25.98
N LEU A 156 -23.15 -10.57 26.45
CA LEU A 156 -23.19 -12.03 26.46
C LEU A 156 -23.07 -12.48 27.92
N ASP A 157 -23.84 -13.48 28.35
CA ASP A 157 -23.69 -14.00 29.71
C ASP A 157 -22.33 -14.71 29.84
N LEU A 158 -21.46 -14.17 30.70
CA LEU A 158 -20.13 -14.70 30.94
C LEU A 158 -20.14 -16.18 31.40
N ASN A 159 -21.23 -16.63 32.01
CA ASN A 159 -21.38 -17.99 32.50
C ASN A 159 -22.06 -18.92 31.48
N ASN A 160 -22.53 -18.38 30.36
CA ASN A 160 -23.16 -19.14 29.28
C ASN A 160 -22.20 -19.32 28.10
N LEU A 161 -21.33 -20.34 28.20
CA LEU A 161 -20.34 -20.61 27.16
C LEU A 161 -20.98 -20.90 25.78
N GLU A 162 -22.13 -21.57 25.73
CA GLU A 162 -22.80 -21.89 24.46
C GLU A 162 -23.28 -20.64 23.73
N GLU A 163 -23.73 -19.62 24.47
CA GLU A 163 -24.10 -18.32 23.90
C GLU A 163 -22.88 -17.63 23.27
N ILE A 164 -21.76 -17.57 23.99
CA ILE A 164 -20.52 -16.95 23.48
C ILE A 164 -20.02 -17.71 22.24
N VAL A 165 -20.07 -19.04 22.26
CA VAL A 165 -19.66 -19.88 21.12
C VAL A 165 -20.57 -19.64 19.92
N SER A 166 -21.88 -19.63 20.11
CA SER A 166 -22.87 -19.37 19.05
C SER A 166 -22.71 -17.96 18.45
N PHE A 167 -22.41 -16.98 19.29
CA PHE A 167 -22.09 -15.62 18.85
C PHE A 167 -20.84 -15.60 17.94
N ILE A 168 -19.76 -16.25 18.38
CA ILE A 168 -18.52 -16.35 17.60
C ILE A 168 -18.77 -17.09 16.28
N GLU A 169 -19.47 -18.22 16.28
CA GLU A 169 -19.80 -18.96 15.05
C GLU A 169 -20.65 -18.11 14.09
N SER A 170 -21.60 -17.34 14.62
CA SER A 170 -22.41 -16.41 13.82
C SER A 170 -21.57 -15.29 13.21
N PHE A 171 -20.60 -14.76 13.96
CA PHE A 171 -19.62 -13.78 13.45
C PHE A 171 -18.75 -14.38 12.35
N ILE A 172 -18.24 -15.60 12.54
CA ILE A 172 -17.47 -16.35 11.53
C ILE A 172 -18.30 -16.52 10.27
N PHE A 173 -19.54 -17.00 10.40
CA PHE A 173 -20.42 -17.28 9.27
C PHE A 173 -20.79 -16.01 8.49
N LYS A 174 -21.11 -14.91 9.16
CA LYS A 174 -21.38 -13.62 8.51
C LYS A 174 -20.16 -13.11 7.76
N ASN A 175 -18.96 -13.19 8.34
CA ASN A 175 -17.74 -12.80 7.64
C ASN A 175 -17.48 -13.68 6.42
N GLN A 176 -17.67 -15.00 6.54
CA GLN A 176 -17.53 -15.92 5.41
C GLN A 176 -18.60 -15.69 4.34
N GLN A 177 -19.84 -15.32 4.71
CA GLN A 177 -20.89 -14.96 3.75
C GLN A 177 -20.59 -13.64 3.07
N LEU A 178 -20.18 -12.59 3.79
CA LEU A 178 -19.74 -11.31 3.20
C LEU A 178 -18.57 -11.53 2.24
N GLN A 179 -17.59 -12.37 2.61
CA GLN A 179 -16.50 -12.76 1.73
C GLN A 179 -16.99 -13.55 0.50
N LYS A 180 -17.95 -14.46 0.65
CA LYS A 180 -18.53 -15.25 -0.45
C LYS A 180 -19.46 -14.46 -1.37
N GLU A 181 -20.23 -13.52 -0.85
CA GLU A 181 -21.08 -12.61 -1.61
C GLU A 181 -20.22 -11.60 -2.37
N ASN A 182 -19.13 -11.13 -1.76
CA ASN A 182 -18.11 -10.36 -2.47
C ASN A 182 -17.42 -11.22 -3.54
N GLN A 183 -17.04 -12.48 -3.27
CA GLN A 183 -16.40 -13.38 -4.24
C GLN A 183 -17.28 -13.83 -5.41
N LYS A 184 -18.60 -14.00 -5.23
CA LYS A 184 -19.50 -14.44 -6.31
C LYS A 184 -19.59 -13.46 -7.49
N ASN A 185 -19.12 -12.23 -7.32
CA ASN A 185 -19.06 -11.20 -8.37
C ASN A 185 -17.64 -10.73 -8.69
N ILE A 186 -16.59 -11.44 -8.24
CA ILE A 186 -15.21 -11.13 -8.62
C ILE A 186 -14.93 -11.75 -9.99
N LEU A 187 -14.93 -10.91 -11.03
CA LEU A 187 -14.57 -11.31 -12.39
C LEU A 187 -13.09 -11.67 -12.54
N ILE A 188 -12.24 -11.19 -11.62
CA ILE A 188 -10.78 -11.24 -11.72
C ILE A 188 -10.20 -11.67 -10.36
N ASP A 189 -9.79 -12.93 -10.25
CA ASP A 189 -8.99 -13.44 -9.12
C ASP A 189 -7.50 -13.35 -9.49
N TYR A 190 -6.82 -12.33 -8.97
CA TYR A 190 -5.49 -11.93 -9.41
C TYR A 190 -4.59 -11.65 -8.22
N LYS A 191 -3.40 -12.27 -8.20
CA LYS A 191 -2.33 -11.92 -7.25
C LYS A 191 -1.56 -10.76 -7.80
N TYR A 192 -1.21 -9.78 -6.97
CA TYR A 192 -0.51 -8.58 -7.40
C TYR A 192 1.01 -8.67 -7.18
N ASP A 193 1.71 -9.19 -8.18
CA ASP A 193 3.15 -9.09 -8.45
C ASP A 193 3.46 -8.09 -9.60
N ASP A 194 4.73 -7.78 -9.81
CA ASP A 194 5.18 -6.90 -10.90
C ASP A 194 5.11 -7.58 -12.27
N VAL A 195 5.49 -8.86 -12.35
CA VAL A 195 5.63 -9.60 -13.62
C VAL A 195 5.07 -11.02 -13.47
N TYR A 196 4.35 -11.48 -14.50
CA TYR A 196 3.73 -12.80 -14.53
C TYR A 196 4.11 -13.53 -15.80
N LYS A 197 4.36 -14.82 -15.68
CA LYS A 197 4.50 -15.67 -16.85
C LYS A 197 3.13 -16.11 -17.33
N LYS A 198 2.84 -15.85 -18.61
CA LYS A 198 1.62 -16.32 -19.25
C LYS A 198 1.97 -17.17 -20.47
N PRO A 199 1.43 -18.40 -20.58
CA PRO A 199 1.46 -19.14 -21.83
C PRO A 199 0.64 -18.41 -22.89
N ILE A 200 1.27 -18.11 -24.03
CA ILE A 200 0.67 -17.41 -25.16
C ILE A 200 0.91 -18.16 -26.47
N ILE A 201 0.13 -17.79 -27.48
CA ILE A 201 0.32 -18.22 -28.87
C ILE A 201 0.90 -17.04 -29.63
N LYS A 202 2.17 -17.15 -30.04
CA LYS A 202 2.86 -16.14 -30.85
C LYS A 202 2.78 -16.53 -32.32
N ILE A 203 2.25 -15.64 -33.15
CA ILE A 203 2.14 -15.82 -34.60
C ILE A 203 3.14 -14.88 -35.29
N GLU A 204 4.14 -15.44 -35.97
CA GLU A 204 5.15 -14.72 -36.74
C GLU A 204 5.00 -15.09 -38.23
N LYS A 205 4.28 -14.24 -38.99
CA LYS A 205 3.84 -14.53 -40.36
C LYS A 205 3.01 -15.83 -40.41
N GLU A 206 3.53 -16.89 -41.03
CA GLU A 206 2.89 -18.20 -41.14
C GLU A 206 3.27 -19.17 -40.00
N HIS A 207 4.19 -18.79 -39.11
CA HIS A 207 4.67 -19.66 -38.03
C HIS A 207 3.91 -19.40 -36.73
N VAL A 208 3.38 -20.46 -36.13
CA VAL A 208 2.73 -20.43 -34.81
C VAL A 208 3.66 -21.05 -33.78
N LYS A 209 3.93 -20.34 -32.68
CA LYS A 209 4.74 -20.79 -31.55
C LYS A 209 3.93 -20.67 -30.26
N TYR A 210 4.06 -21.66 -29.37
CA TYR A 210 3.54 -21.61 -28.01
C TYR A 210 4.69 -21.30 -27.07
N ILE A 211 4.65 -20.14 -26.41
CA ILE A 211 5.73 -19.67 -25.54
C ILE A 211 5.17 -19.12 -24.23
N GLU A 212 6.00 -19.01 -23.21
CA GLU A 212 5.69 -18.18 -22.04
C GLU A 212 6.25 -16.77 -22.25
N GLU A 213 5.43 -15.77 -21.96
CA GLU A 213 5.81 -14.36 -22.03
C GLU A 213 5.64 -13.70 -20.66
N ASP A 214 6.54 -12.76 -20.36
CA ASP A 214 6.52 -11.95 -19.15
C ASP A 214 5.53 -10.79 -19.35
N ILE A 215 4.45 -10.80 -18.57
CA ILE A 215 3.35 -9.83 -18.63
C ILE A 215 3.45 -8.90 -17.42
N ILE A 216 3.27 -7.60 -17.65
CA ILE A 216 3.24 -6.61 -16.58
C ILE A 216 1.97 -6.73 -15.72
N GLY A 217 2.10 -6.51 -14.42
CA GLY A 217 0.98 -6.39 -13.49
C GLY A 217 0.37 -4.99 -13.41
N GLU A 218 -0.95 -4.93 -13.31
CA GLU A 218 -1.67 -3.75 -12.83
C GLU A 218 -2.11 -3.96 -11.38
N TYR A 219 -1.60 -3.13 -10.49
CA TYR A 219 -1.86 -3.13 -9.05
C TYR A 219 -2.85 -2.02 -8.69
N PRO A 220 -4.06 -2.37 -8.20
CA PRO A 220 -5.04 -1.42 -7.72
C PRO A 220 -4.67 -0.95 -6.31
N LEU A 221 -4.24 0.30 -6.17
CA LEU A 221 -3.89 0.91 -4.89
C LEU A 221 -4.92 1.98 -4.51
N SER A 222 -5.59 1.82 -3.37
CA SER A 222 -6.55 2.80 -2.85
C SER A 222 -5.88 3.80 -1.91
N LEU A 223 -6.07 5.10 -2.18
CA LEU A 223 -5.59 6.19 -1.33
C LEU A 223 -6.70 6.64 -0.38
N ILE A 224 -6.41 6.55 0.92
CA ILE A 224 -7.18 7.17 1.99
C ILE A 224 -6.41 8.40 2.46
N LEU A 225 -6.98 9.59 2.24
CA LEU A 225 -6.41 10.87 2.62
C LEU A 225 -7.21 11.46 3.78
N ASN A 226 -6.56 11.76 4.90
CA ASN A 226 -7.19 12.29 6.12
C ASN A 226 -8.43 11.46 6.53
N LYS A 227 -8.31 10.12 6.52
CA LYS A 227 -9.35 9.14 6.86
C LYS A 227 -10.51 9.01 5.87
N ASN A 228 -10.47 9.72 4.73
CA ASN A 228 -11.49 9.62 3.69
C ASN A 228 -10.91 8.97 2.43
N TYR A 229 -11.69 8.12 1.77
CA TYR A 229 -11.32 7.62 0.44
C TYR A 229 -11.20 8.78 -0.55
N HIS A 230 -10.09 8.81 -1.27
CA HIS A 230 -9.81 9.83 -2.27
C HIS A 230 -9.88 9.28 -3.70
N SER A 231 -9.05 8.26 -4.00
CA SER A 231 -8.92 7.71 -5.36
C SER A 231 -8.26 6.33 -5.35
N THR A 232 -8.43 5.58 -6.44
CA THR A 232 -7.73 4.31 -6.69
C THR A 232 -6.81 4.46 -7.90
N PHE A 233 -5.57 4.00 -7.78
CA PHE A 233 -4.56 3.98 -8.82
C PHE A 233 -4.46 2.58 -9.41
N LEU A 234 -4.30 2.46 -10.73
CA LEU A 234 -3.81 1.24 -11.37
C LEU A 234 -2.35 1.47 -11.71
N CYS A 235 -1.44 0.90 -10.92
CA CYS A 235 -0.02 1.19 -10.97
C CYS A 235 0.83 -0.09 -10.92
N THR A 236 2.14 0.06 -10.93
CA THR A 236 3.05 -1.03 -10.52
C THR A 236 3.21 -1.01 -8.99
N PRO A 237 3.31 -2.16 -8.32
CA PRO A 237 3.38 -2.26 -6.85
C PRO A 237 4.73 -1.80 -6.24
N ARG A 238 5.52 -1.04 -6.98
CA ARG A 238 6.79 -0.43 -6.55
C ARG A 238 6.65 1.07 -6.35
N ASP A 239 7.55 1.64 -5.55
CA ASP A 239 7.66 3.09 -5.34
C ASP A 239 6.34 3.75 -4.95
N ILE A 240 5.54 3.07 -4.12
CA ILE A 240 4.21 3.52 -3.69
C ILE A 240 4.28 4.87 -2.96
N LYS A 241 5.26 5.03 -2.06
CA LYS A 241 5.45 6.31 -1.35
C LYS A 241 5.75 7.47 -2.33
N PRO A 242 6.76 7.37 -3.23
CA PRO A 242 6.96 8.34 -4.30
C PRO A 242 5.71 8.62 -5.15
N LEU A 243 4.99 7.59 -5.59
CA LEU A 243 3.75 7.75 -6.37
C LEU A 243 2.76 8.68 -5.65
N ILE A 244 2.48 8.38 -4.38
CA ILE A 244 1.48 9.11 -3.61
C ILE A 244 1.94 10.53 -3.30
N VAL A 245 3.21 10.73 -2.95
CA VAL A 245 3.75 12.08 -2.72
C VAL A 245 3.68 12.93 -3.98
N GLY A 246 4.08 12.38 -5.14
CA GLY A 246 4.02 13.11 -6.40
C GLY A 246 2.59 13.41 -6.84
N PHE A 247 1.66 12.46 -6.64
CA PHE A 247 0.25 12.70 -6.90
C PHE A 247 -0.30 13.85 -6.03
N LEU A 248 -0.07 13.80 -4.72
CA LEU A 248 -0.55 14.84 -3.80
C LEU A 248 0.04 16.21 -4.16
N ALA A 249 1.32 16.28 -4.51
CA ALA A 249 1.99 17.52 -4.89
C ALA A 249 1.44 18.09 -6.20
N THR A 250 1.32 17.25 -7.24
CA THR A 250 0.85 17.70 -8.55
C THR A 250 -0.64 18.05 -8.58
N LYS A 251 -1.43 17.52 -7.64
CA LYS A 251 -2.82 17.94 -7.38
C LYS A 251 -2.93 19.16 -6.46
N GLY A 252 -1.84 19.58 -5.84
CA GLY A 252 -1.81 20.76 -4.97
C GLY A 252 -2.25 20.51 -3.52
N HIS A 253 -2.37 19.25 -3.09
CA HIS A 253 -2.66 18.91 -1.69
C HIS A 253 -1.47 19.21 -0.76
N ILE A 254 -0.25 19.14 -1.29
CA ILE A 254 0.99 19.43 -0.57
C ILE A 254 1.91 20.31 -1.43
N LYS A 255 2.73 21.13 -0.79
CA LYS A 255 3.81 21.90 -1.43
C LYS A 255 5.16 21.23 -1.24
N ASN A 256 5.38 20.63 -0.07
CA ASN A 256 6.63 19.96 0.26
C ASN A 256 6.40 18.79 1.23
N LYS A 257 7.45 18.02 1.51
CA LYS A 257 7.34 16.82 2.36
C LYS A 257 6.89 17.10 3.80
N ASN A 258 7.09 18.32 4.33
CA ASN A 258 6.70 18.66 5.70
C ASN A 258 5.18 18.85 5.84
N ASP A 259 4.46 18.99 4.73
CA ASP A 259 3.00 19.02 4.75
C ASP A 259 2.41 17.63 5.05
N ILE A 260 3.22 16.57 5.00
CA ILE A 260 2.82 15.20 5.26
C ILE A 260 3.14 14.84 6.71
N LYS A 261 2.12 14.51 7.50
CA LYS A 261 2.27 14.02 8.87
C LYS A 261 2.65 12.54 8.87
N LYS A 262 2.00 11.74 8.02
CA LYS A 262 2.12 10.27 8.04
C LYS A 262 1.78 9.66 6.69
N ILE A 263 2.51 8.60 6.30
CA ILE A 263 2.16 7.70 5.19
C ILE A 263 2.32 6.26 5.69
N GLU A 264 1.23 5.49 5.63
CA GLU A 264 1.21 4.07 5.96
C GLU A 264 0.71 3.26 4.76
N VAL A 265 1.52 2.33 4.27
CA VAL A 265 1.18 1.44 3.18
C VAL A 265 0.78 0.09 3.75
N ASN A 266 -0.43 -0.35 3.47
CA ASN A 266 -0.91 -1.70 3.71
C ASN A 266 -0.92 -2.47 2.39
N GLU A 267 0.14 -3.22 2.13
CA GLU A 267 0.31 -4.02 0.91
C GLU A 267 -0.69 -5.19 0.81
N LEU A 268 -1.19 -5.70 1.94
CA LEU A 268 -2.16 -6.80 1.94
C LEU A 268 -3.54 -6.36 1.48
N GLU A 269 -3.94 -5.15 1.89
CA GLU A 269 -5.24 -4.57 1.53
C GLU A 269 -5.17 -3.67 0.30
N SER A 270 -3.97 -3.47 -0.25
CA SER A 270 -3.69 -2.49 -1.31
C SER A 270 -4.18 -1.09 -0.96
N ILE A 271 -4.01 -0.68 0.30
CA ILE A 271 -4.44 0.62 0.81
C ILE A 271 -3.20 1.43 1.22
N VAL A 272 -3.19 2.71 0.90
CA VAL A 272 -2.26 3.68 1.46
C VAL A 272 -3.02 4.76 2.23
N ASN A 273 -2.72 4.87 3.51
CA ASN A 273 -3.26 5.89 4.40
C ASN A 273 -2.28 7.06 4.49
N VAL A 274 -2.75 8.27 4.20
CA VAL A 274 -1.97 9.50 4.29
C VAL A 274 -2.68 10.51 5.17
N GLU A 275 -1.92 11.10 6.08
CA GLU A 275 -2.34 12.25 6.88
C GLU A 275 -1.51 13.47 6.51
N ILE A 276 -2.17 14.58 6.18
CA ILE A 276 -1.52 15.86 5.85
C ILE A 276 -1.86 16.95 6.89
N SER A 277 -1.01 17.97 6.97
CA SER A 277 -1.14 19.06 7.95
C SER A 277 -2.23 20.05 7.60
N ASN A 278 -2.34 20.40 6.32
CA ASN A 278 -3.35 21.29 5.77
C ASN A 278 -4.00 20.59 4.57
N GLU A 279 -5.33 20.57 4.50
CA GLU A 279 -6.00 20.34 3.23
C GLU A 279 -5.72 21.56 2.34
N GLY A 280 -4.64 21.50 1.55
CA GLY A 280 -4.43 22.47 0.48
C GLY A 280 -5.73 22.56 -0.32
N HIS A 281 -6.27 23.77 -0.46
CA HIS A 281 -7.55 24.08 -1.10
C HIS A 281 -7.76 23.22 -2.36
N THR A 282 -8.50 22.13 -2.20
CA THR A 282 -8.98 21.30 -3.29
C THR A 282 -10.49 21.21 -3.14
N SER A 283 -11.12 22.38 -3.02
CA SER A 283 -12.53 22.55 -3.34
C SER A 283 -12.68 22.49 -4.86
N LEU A 284 -12.49 21.32 -5.46
CA LEU A 284 -13.26 20.99 -6.64
C LEU A 284 -14.69 20.82 -6.12
N ASN A 285 -15.42 21.94 -6.11
CA ASN A 285 -16.83 21.97 -5.76
C ASN A 285 -17.51 20.85 -6.56
N LYS A 286 -18.23 19.96 -5.87
CA LYS A 286 -19.01 18.88 -6.51
C LYS A 286 -19.97 19.40 -7.60
N GLU A 287 -20.27 20.69 -7.61
CA GLU A 287 -21.05 21.40 -8.63
C GLU A 287 -20.31 21.62 -9.96
N MET A 288 -18.97 21.50 -10.02
CA MET A 288 -18.17 21.74 -11.24
C MET A 288 -18.20 20.58 -12.25
N ILE A 289 -18.83 19.45 -11.91
CA ILE A 289 -18.90 18.24 -12.74
C ILE A 289 -19.63 18.51 -14.08
N PHE A 290 -20.47 19.56 -14.15
CA PHE A 290 -21.23 19.92 -15.35
C PHE A 290 -20.57 20.99 -16.25
N LEU A 291 -19.37 21.46 -15.93
CA LEU A 291 -18.68 22.53 -16.66
C LEU A 291 -17.42 22.01 -17.35
N ASN A 292 -17.01 22.66 -18.45
CA ASN A 292 -15.75 22.33 -19.13
C ASN A 292 -14.57 22.56 -18.16
N PRO A 293 -13.85 21.50 -17.73
CA PRO A 293 -12.79 21.61 -16.72
C PRO A 293 -11.65 22.55 -17.14
N LEU A 294 -11.50 22.79 -18.44
CA LEU A 294 -10.49 23.68 -18.99
C LEU A 294 -10.64 25.15 -18.54
N ASN A 295 -11.86 25.59 -18.21
CA ASN A 295 -12.14 26.97 -17.83
C ASN A 295 -11.62 27.35 -16.44
N TYR A 296 -11.22 26.36 -15.64
CA TYR A 296 -10.85 26.52 -14.23
C TYR A 296 -9.44 26.05 -13.93
N ILE A 297 -8.61 25.91 -14.95
CA ILE A 297 -7.20 25.57 -14.77
C ILE A 297 -6.47 26.79 -14.21
N GLU A 298 -6.26 26.79 -12.90
CA GLU A 298 -5.39 27.75 -12.23
C GLU A 298 -3.98 27.16 -12.10
N CYS A 299 -3.05 27.69 -12.89
CA CYS A 299 -1.63 27.33 -12.82
C CYS A 299 -0.76 28.52 -13.17
N GLU A 300 0.27 28.77 -12.36
CA GLU A 300 1.25 29.81 -12.61
C GLU A 300 2.19 29.41 -13.74
N LYS A 301 2.76 30.41 -14.42
CA LYS A 301 3.77 30.18 -15.45
C LYS A 301 5.07 29.69 -14.80
N VAL A 302 5.85 28.92 -15.54
CA VAL A 302 7.19 28.55 -15.09
C VAL A 302 8.10 29.78 -15.13
N GLU A 303 8.66 30.15 -13.99
CA GLU A 303 9.42 31.40 -13.84
C GLU A 303 10.87 31.28 -14.31
N ASN A 304 11.47 30.08 -14.17
CA ASN A 304 12.88 29.89 -14.47
C ASN A 304 13.17 29.90 -15.98
N ASN A 305 13.82 30.97 -16.44
CA ASN A 305 14.25 31.15 -17.83
C ASN A 305 15.73 30.81 -18.09
N SER A 306 16.48 30.42 -17.05
CA SER A 306 17.93 30.21 -17.14
C SER A 306 18.33 28.83 -17.66
N VAL A 307 17.41 27.85 -17.65
CA VAL A 307 17.70 26.50 -18.12
C VAL A 307 17.95 26.51 -19.62
N SER A 308 19.11 25.97 -20.02
CA SER A 308 19.49 25.74 -21.40
C SER A 308 20.00 24.32 -21.59
N ILE A 309 19.73 23.73 -22.77
CA ILE A 309 20.14 22.37 -23.12
C ILE A 309 20.58 22.30 -24.59
N GLU A 310 21.72 21.63 -24.84
CA GLU A 310 22.22 21.36 -26.20
C GLU A 310 21.43 20.23 -26.89
N ILE A 311 21.30 20.31 -28.21
CA ILE A 311 20.64 19.30 -29.05
C ILE A 311 21.23 17.90 -28.81
N GLU A 312 22.55 17.78 -28.75
CA GLU A 312 23.26 16.52 -28.56
C GLU A 312 22.92 15.91 -27.19
N THR A 313 22.80 16.76 -26.16
CA THR A 313 22.40 16.33 -24.82
C THR A 313 20.97 15.80 -24.82
N ILE A 314 20.04 16.41 -25.57
CA ILE A 314 18.64 15.93 -25.69
C ILE A 314 18.61 14.49 -26.22
N TYR A 315 19.35 14.20 -27.29
CA TYR A 315 19.42 12.85 -27.86
C TYR A 315 20.04 11.86 -26.88
N GLU A 316 21.13 12.26 -26.21
CA GLU A 316 21.82 11.43 -25.22
C GLU A 316 20.88 11.03 -24.06
N ILE A 317 20.21 12.00 -23.43
CA ILE A 317 19.36 11.73 -22.27
C ILE A 317 18.07 11.00 -22.66
N MET A 318 17.53 11.24 -23.87
CA MET A 318 16.41 10.44 -24.37
C MET A 318 16.82 8.98 -24.58
N ASN A 319 18.00 8.73 -25.15
CA ASN A 319 18.52 7.37 -25.29
C ASN A 319 18.73 6.69 -23.91
N LYS A 320 19.26 7.42 -22.93
CA LYS A 320 19.39 6.93 -21.55
C LYS A 320 18.05 6.57 -20.92
N ASN A 321 17.04 7.45 -21.03
CA ASN A 321 15.69 7.22 -20.50
C ASN A 321 15.02 5.98 -21.11
N LEU A 322 15.19 5.73 -22.42
CA LEU A 322 14.53 4.59 -23.08
C LEU A 322 15.22 3.24 -22.81
N ASN A 323 16.49 3.25 -22.40
CA ASN A 323 17.28 2.04 -22.19
C ASN A 323 17.54 1.70 -20.73
N SER A 324 17.17 2.58 -19.79
CA SER A 324 17.32 2.35 -18.35
C SER A 324 16.35 1.31 -17.81
N SER A 325 15.19 1.16 -18.45
CA SER A 325 14.11 0.32 -17.96
C SER A 325 14.34 -1.18 -18.24
N LYS A 326 14.53 -1.97 -17.18
CA LYS A 326 14.56 -3.43 -17.30
C LYS A 326 13.14 -3.99 -17.48
N LEU A 327 12.19 -3.46 -16.69
CA LEU A 327 10.81 -3.92 -16.72
C LEU A 327 10.16 -3.73 -18.10
N PHE A 328 10.45 -2.62 -18.80
CA PHE A 328 10.02 -2.42 -20.18
C PHE A 328 10.70 -3.38 -21.17
N LYS A 329 11.99 -3.68 -20.99
CA LYS A 329 12.70 -4.64 -21.85
C LYS A 329 12.12 -6.05 -21.72
N ASP A 330 11.73 -6.42 -20.50
CA ASP A 330 11.19 -7.74 -20.19
C ASP A 330 9.72 -7.87 -20.63
N THR A 331 8.90 -6.83 -20.43
CA THR A 331 7.43 -6.93 -20.61
C THR A 331 6.85 -6.08 -21.75
N GLY A 332 7.55 -5.05 -22.20
CA GLY A 332 7.01 -4.01 -23.11
C GLY A 332 5.85 -3.18 -22.53
N GLY A 333 5.45 -3.41 -21.28
CA GLY A 333 4.16 -2.98 -20.72
C GLY A 333 4.19 -1.75 -19.82
N VAL A 334 5.34 -1.07 -19.69
CA VAL A 334 5.48 0.10 -18.82
C VAL A 334 5.94 1.35 -19.57
N HIS A 335 5.68 2.50 -18.96
CA HIS A 335 6.24 3.78 -19.33
C HIS A 335 7.40 4.15 -18.40
N SER A 336 8.51 4.58 -19.00
CA SER A 336 9.60 5.25 -18.28
C SER A 336 9.40 6.77 -18.25
N VAL A 337 9.63 7.36 -17.08
CA VAL A 337 9.78 8.80 -16.87
C VAL A 337 11.07 9.05 -16.08
N SER A 338 11.92 9.93 -16.60
CA SER A 338 13.17 10.30 -15.93
C SER A 338 13.26 11.80 -15.70
N ILE A 339 13.89 12.19 -14.61
CA ILE A 339 14.26 13.59 -14.33
C ILE A 339 15.77 13.71 -14.46
N PHE A 340 16.22 14.75 -15.16
CA PHE A 340 17.62 15.02 -15.44
C PHE A 340 18.00 16.43 -14.98
N ASN A 341 19.24 16.56 -14.53
CA ASN A 341 19.94 17.83 -14.46
C ASN A 341 20.99 17.82 -15.58
N GLN A 342 20.78 18.61 -16.63
CA GLN A 342 21.62 18.56 -17.84
C GLN A 342 21.67 17.12 -18.40
N ASN A 343 22.86 16.52 -18.49
CA ASN A 343 23.08 15.16 -18.97
C ASN A 343 23.09 14.07 -17.86
N LYS A 344 22.93 14.48 -16.60
CA LYS A 344 22.96 13.60 -15.43
C LYS A 344 21.55 13.21 -15.01
N ALA A 345 21.28 11.91 -15.02
CA ALA A 345 20.02 11.37 -14.49
C ALA A 345 19.94 11.63 -12.98
N VAL A 346 18.83 12.21 -12.53
CA VAL A 346 18.48 12.35 -11.11
C VAL A 346 17.74 11.09 -10.67
N ILE A 347 16.67 10.74 -11.39
CA ILE A 347 15.87 9.56 -11.11
C ILE A 347 15.23 9.04 -12.40
N THR A 348 14.95 7.75 -12.46
CA THR A 348 14.09 7.12 -13.47
C THR A 348 13.07 6.27 -12.75
N CYS A 349 11.80 6.45 -13.11
CA CYS A 349 10.68 5.69 -12.56
C CYS A 349 9.88 5.04 -13.68
N GLU A 350 9.29 3.90 -13.35
CA GLU A 350 8.51 3.08 -14.26
C GLU A 350 7.09 2.91 -13.70
N ASP A 351 6.11 2.85 -14.59
CA ASP A 351 4.76 2.44 -14.24
C ASP A 351 3.97 2.01 -15.47
N VAL A 352 2.93 1.19 -15.31
CA VAL A 352 2.00 0.86 -16.41
C VAL A 352 1.42 2.14 -17.01
N ALA A 353 1.10 3.12 -16.15
CA ALA A 353 0.57 4.39 -16.59
C ALA A 353 1.62 5.52 -16.57
N ARG A 354 1.77 6.22 -17.69
CA ARG A 354 2.72 7.35 -17.83
C ARG A 354 2.54 8.47 -16.79
N HIS A 355 1.30 8.72 -16.33
CA HIS A 355 1.03 9.76 -15.34
C HIS A 355 1.45 9.34 -13.92
N ASN A 356 1.40 8.05 -13.60
CA ASN A 356 1.90 7.47 -12.35
C ASN A 356 3.42 7.44 -12.35
N ALA A 357 4.06 7.06 -13.47
CA ALA A 357 5.51 7.10 -13.62
C ALA A 357 6.06 8.53 -13.38
N MET A 358 5.35 9.54 -13.88
CA MET A 358 5.68 10.95 -13.64
C MET A 358 5.49 11.35 -12.17
N ASP A 359 4.41 10.94 -11.52
CA ASP A 359 4.21 11.18 -10.09
C ASP A 359 5.31 10.52 -9.26
N LYS A 360 5.70 9.29 -9.57
CA LYS A 360 6.81 8.60 -8.89
C LYS A 360 8.11 9.40 -8.99
N ALA A 361 8.46 9.87 -10.18
CA ALA A 361 9.68 10.64 -10.39
C ALA A 361 9.65 11.96 -9.60
N ILE A 362 8.53 12.69 -9.66
CA ILE A 362 8.34 13.96 -8.93
C ILE A 362 8.36 13.72 -7.41
N GLY A 363 7.60 12.75 -6.93
CA GLY A 363 7.49 12.44 -5.51
C GLY A 363 8.80 11.95 -4.91
N HIS A 364 9.62 11.22 -5.67
CA HIS A 364 10.99 10.89 -5.29
C HIS A 364 11.81 12.17 -5.05
N CYS A 365 11.80 13.12 -5.98
CA CYS A 365 12.51 14.39 -5.80
C CYS A 365 12.02 15.16 -4.57
N ILE A 366 10.71 15.19 -4.30
CA ILE A 366 10.14 15.87 -3.12
C ILE A 366 10.60 15.21 -1.81
N LEU A 367 10.60 13.87 -1.75
CA LEU A 367 11.06 13.12 -0.58
C LEU A 367 12.54 13.40 -0.29
N GLU A 368 13.37 13.40 -1.33
CA GLU A 368 14.81 13.67 -1.27
C GLU A 368 15.16 15.16 -1.15
N GLY A 369 14.17 16.07 -1.23
CA GLY A 369 14.41 17.52 -1.15
C GLY A 369 15.13 18.10 -2.36
N ILE A 370 14.97 17.49 -3.53
CA ILE A 370 15.58 17.91 -4.80
C ILE A 370 14.68 18.94 -5.49
N ASN A 371 15.22 20.13 -5.79
CA ASN A 371 14.51 21.14 -6.56
C ASN A 371 14.32 20.71 -8.03
N LEU A 372 13.12 20.95 -8.56
CA LEU A 372 12.66 20.61 -9.92
C LEU A 372 12.68 21.79 -10.89
N GLU A 373 12.79 23.03 -10.38
CA GLU A 373 12.70 24.28 -11.17
C GLU A 373 13.79 24.46 -12.23
N ASP A 374 14.89 23.74 -12.10
CA ASP A 374 16.04 23.73 -13.02
C ASP A 374 16.20 22.38 -13.74
N LYS A 375 15.22 21.48 -13.62
CA LYS A 375 15.30 20.11 -14.13
C LYS A 375 14.57 19.93 -15.45
N ILE A 376 14.92 18.84 -16.14
CA ILE A 376 14.32 18.42 -17.40
C ILE A 376 13.63 17.09 -17.16
N ILE A 377 12.38 16.94 -17.60
CA ILE A 377 11.66 15.67 -17.51
C ILE A 377 11.54 15.00 -18.87
N LEU A 378 11.83 13.70 -18.89
CA LEU A 378 11.77 12.85 -20.06
C LEU A 378 10.66 11.82 -19.94
N VAL A 379 9.90 11.63 -21.01
CA VAL A 379 8.72 10.77 -21.02
C VAL A 379 8.73 9.84 -22.24
N SER A 380 8.57 8.54 -22.02
CA SER A 380 8.46 7.55 -23.09
C SER A 380 7.12 7.61 -23.85
N GLY A 381 6.04 8.04 -23.18
CA GLY A 381 4.68 8.17 -23.71
C GLY A 381 4.31 9.55 -24.26
N ARG A 382 3.06 9.70 -24.70
CA ARG A 382 2.48 10.96 -25.20
C ARG A 382 2.34 12.00 -24.08
N ILE A 383 2.50 13.28 -24.41
CA ILE A 383 2.26 14.38 -23.48
C ILE A 383 0.80 14.83 -23.61
N SER A 384 -0.01 14.53 -22.59
CA SER A 384 -1.39 15.03 -22.48
C SER A 384 -1.45 16.32 -21.67
N LEU A 385 -2.62 16.95 -21.64
CA LEU A 385 -2.91 18.10 -20.78
C LEU A 385 -2.53 17.83 -19.31
N GLU A 386 -2.92 16.67 -18.78
CA GLU A 386 -2.61 16.28 -17.41
C GLU A 386 -1.09 16.24 -17.15
N MET A 387 -0.31 15.61 -18.02
CA MET A 387 1.15 15.54 -17.86
C MET A 387 1.78 16.94 -17.89
N MET A 388 1.28 17.82 -18.76
CA MET A 388 1.73 19.22 -18.81
C MET A 388 1.44 19.96 -17.51
N LEU A 389 0.24 19.79 -16.94
CA LEU A 389 -0.14 20.41 -15.67
C LEU A 389 0.72 19.93 -14.50
N LYS A 390 1.05 18.65 -14.44
CA LYS A 390 1.95 18.10 -13.39
C LYS A 390 3.32 18.77 -13.44
N ALA A 391 3.90 18.93 -14.63
CA ALA A 391 5.17 19.62 -14.80
C ALA A 391 5.08 21.09 -14.39
N ALA A 392 4.04 21.80 -14.85
CA ALA A 392 3.85 23.21 -14.54
C ALA A 392 3.64 23.46 -13.03
N LYS A 393 2.84 22.63 -12.36
CA LYS A 393 2.62 22.72 -10.90
C LYS A 393 3.91 22.58 -10.13
N MET A 394 4.85 21.78 -10.65
CA MET A 394 6.19 21.58 -10.07
C MET A 394 7.26 22.51 -10.65
N GLN A 395 6.86 23.54 -11.41
CA GLN A 395 7.75 24.54 -12.00
C GLN A 395 8.84 23.96 -12.93
N ILE A 396 8.60 22.80 -13.54
CA ILE A 396 9.58 22.14 -14.44
C ILE A 396 9.60 22.87 -15.80
N PRO A 397 10.75 23.42 -16.24
CA PRO A 397 10.81 24.27 -17.43
C PRO A 397 10.85 23.52 -18.77
N VAL A 398 11.25 22.24 -18.79
CA VAL A 398 11.45 21.48 -20.04
C VAL A 398 10.85 20.07 -19.93
N ILE A 399 10.01 19.72 -20.92
CA ILE A 399 9.45 18.37 -21.10
C ILE A 399 9.87 17.83 -22.45
N ILE A 400 10.47 16.65 -22.46
CA ILE A 400 10.96 15.97 -23.66
C ILE A 400 10.29 14.60 -23.78
N SER A 401 9.73 14.30 -24.96
CA SER A 401 8.98 13.06 -25.19
C SER A 401 9.45 12.30 -26.43
N LYS A 402 9.50 10.96 -26.32
CA LYS A 402 9.65 10.06 -27.47
C LYS A 402 8.45 10.14 -28.43
N SER A 403 7.29 10.60 -27.96
CA SER A 403 6.00 10.51 -28.66
C SER A 403 5.39 11.89 -28.92
N ALA A 404 4.16 11.88 -29.43
CA ALA A 404 3.42 13.08 -29.81
C ALA A 404 2.87 13.82 -28.57
N PRO A 405 2.89 15.16 -28.55
CA PRO A 405 2.03 15.95 -27.68
C PRO A 405 0.61 16.07 -28.24
N THR A 406 -0.37 16.41 -27.40
CA THR A 406 -1.71 16.79 -27.84
C THR A 406 -1.83 18.30 -28.08
N ASN A 407 -2.82 18.74 -28.86
CA ASN A 407 -3.09 20.15 -29.11
C ASN A 407 -3.22 20.97 -27.82
N LEU A 408 -3.98 20.46 -26.83
CA LEU A 408 -4.16 21.14 -25.54
C LEU A 408 -2.84 21.23 -24.75
N SER A 409 -1.99 20.20 -24.81
CA SER A 409 -0.69 20.25 -24.13
C SER A 409 0.26 21.28 -24.75
N ILE A 410 0.21 21.45 -26.08
CA ILE A 410 0.99 22.46 -26.80
C ILE A 410 0.49 23.85 -26.39
N GLU A 411 -0.82 24.09 -26.45
CA GLU A 411 -1.38 25.40 -26.09
C GLU A 411 -1.04 25.77 -24.65
N LEU A 412 -1.18 24.82 -23.73
CA LEU A 412 -0.87 25.04 -22.32
C LEU A 412 0.63 25.25 -22.09
N ALA A 413 1.50 24.47 -22.70
CA ALA A 413 2.96 24.63 -22.58
C ALA A 413 3.40 26.04 -23.01
N ASN A 414 2.81 26.56 -24.09
CA ASN A 414 3.09 27.91 -24.57
C ASN A 414 2.69 28.96 -23.52
N LYS A 415 1.46 28.87 -22.98
CA LYS A 415 0.96 29.81 -21.96
C LYS A 415 1.74 29.73 -20.66
N LEU A 416 2.18 28.54 -20.25
CA LEU A 416 2.89 28.28 -19.00
C LEU A 416 4.42 28.39 -19.11
N ASN A 417 4.96 28.89 -20.23
CA ASN A 417 6.40 29.08 -20.43
C ASN A 417 7.22 27.77 -20.32
N ILE A 418 6.67 26.65 -20.77
CA ILE A 418 7.35 25.34 -20.78
C ILE A 418 7.86 25.03 -22.18
N THR A 419 9.11 24.58 -22.28
CA THR A 419 9.70 24.06 -23.52
C THR A 419 9.23 22.63 -23.73
N LEU A 420 8.42 22.39 -24.77
CA LEU A 420 7.87 21.09 -25.11
C LEU A 420 8.54 20.53 -26.36
N ILE A 421 9.23 19.40 -26.21
CA ILE A 421 9.91 18.71 -27.31
C ILE A 421 9.29 17.32 -27.47
N GLY A 422 8.83 17.00 -28.67
CA GLY A 422 8.21 15.71 -28.99
C GLY A 422 8.93 14.98 -30.12
N PHE A 423 8.53 13.72 -30.33
CA PHE A 423 9.09 12.85 -31.37
C PHE A 423 10.62 12.69 -31.33
N VAL A 424 11.25 12.80 -30.16
CA VAL A 424 12.70 12.61 -30.02
C VAL A 424 13.06 11.14 -30.25
N ARG A 425 13.60 10.82 -31.43
CA ARG A 425 13.96 9.46 -31.85
C ARG A 425 15.08 9.51 -32.88
N GLY A 426 16.12 8.70 -32.71
CA GLY A 426 17.30 8.80 -33.57
C GLY A 426 17.85 10.22 -33.53
N GLU A 427 18.02 10.83 -34.69
CA GLU A 427 18.55 12.20 -34.85
C GLU A 427 17.47 13.21 -35.26
N ARG A 428 16.21 12.99 -34.85
CA ARG A 428 15.11 13.93 -35.09
C ARG A 428 14.33 14.25 -33.82
N MET A 429 13.81 15.47 -33.77
CA MET A 429 12.88 15.97 -32.75
C MET A 429 12.08 17.15 -33.28
N ASN A 430 10.95 17.45 -32.63
CA ASN A 430 10.13 18.63 -32.91
C ASN A 430 10.03 19.48 -31.64
N ILE A 431 10.40 20.75 -31.71
CA ILE A 431 10.19 21.71 -30.63
C ILE A 431 8.85 22.41 -30.89
N TYR A 432 7.89 22.25 -29.98
CA TYR A 432 6.52 22.78 -30.15
C TYR A 432 6.32 24.15 -29.51
N THR A 433 6.99 24.41 -28.40
CA THR A 433 6.81 25.64 -27.61
C THR A 433 8.13 26.07 -26.98
N ASN A 434 8.27 27.38 -26.76
CA ASN A 434 9.36 27.99 -25.99
C ASN A 434 10.77 27.47 -26.37
N PRO A 435 11.21 27.60 -27.64
CA PRO A 435 12.46 27.03 -28.14
C PRO A 435 13.73 27.70 -27.58
N GLN A 436 13.61 28.85 -26.91
CA GLN A 436 14.73 29.64 -26.37
C GLN A 436 15.64 28.88 -25.39
N ARG A 437 15.16 27.78 -24.79
CA ARG A 437 15.96 26.91 -23.90
C ARG A 437 16.80 25.86 -24.65
N VAL A 438 16.62 25.71 -25.96
CA VAL A 438 17.36 24.74 -26.78
C VAL A 438 18.49 25.45 -27.51
N LEU A 439 19.73 25.05 -27.23
CA LEU A 439 20.92 25.59 -27.85
C LEU A 439 21.20 24.85 -29.16
N ILE A 440 21.11 25.60 -30.27
CA ILE A 440 21.42 25.12 -31.61
C ILE A 440 22.81 25.66 -31.98
N LYS A 441 23.77 24.77 -32.24
CA LYS A 441 25.03 25.17 -32.88
C LYS A 441 24.70 25.46 -34.34
N VAL A 442 24.66 26.75 -34.69
CA VAL A 442 24.51 27.23 -36.07
C VAL A 442 25.84 27.15 -36.78
#